data_AF-G0PJ99-F1
#
_entry.id   AF-G0PJ99-F1
#
_cell.length_a   1.000
_cell.length_b   1.000
_cell.length_c   1.000
_cell.angle_alpha   90.00
_cell.angle_beta   90.00
_cell.angle_gamma   90.00
#
_symmetry.space_group_name_H-M   'P 1'
#
loop_
_entity.id
_entity.type
_entity.pdbx_description
1 polymer ?
#
loop_
_entity_poly.entity_id
_entity_poly.type
_entity_poly.pdbx_seq_one_letter_code
_entity_poly.pdbx_strand_id
1 'polypeptide(L)'
;MSSTNENWQVMNGVEVPPLRNFHEFLLETDRYERPPFNDFKKWNNRIISNLLYFQTNYFLTIITGFLLHTLYSSQDIFIGLIAVVSVVATLIFAVSADANIKKMRTDHPLVTLGGIILVAYFFISVFQSVLVVLFA
;
A
#
# COMPACT_ATOMS: atom_id res chain seq x y z
N MET A 1 41.93 11.07 -13.35
CA MET A 1 40.56 10.86 -12.84
C MET A 1 40.18 9.41 -13.11
N SER A 2 40.34 8.55 -12.11
CA SER A 2 39.99 7.13 -12.19
C SER A 2 38.51 6.99 -11.86
N SER A 3 37.66 6.80 -12.87
CA SER A 3 36.27 6.39 -12.64
C SER A 3 36.30 4.90 -12.33
N THR A 4 36.41 4.57 -11.04
CA THR A 4 36.23 3.21 -10.51
C THR A 4 34.83 2.74 -10.90
N ASN A 5 34.75 1.87 -11.91
CA ASN A 5 33.51 1.17 -12.26
C ASN A 5 33.28 0.09 -11.21
N GLU A 6 32.76 0.47 -10.04
CA GLU A 6 32.41 -0.47 -8.97
C GLU A 6 31.02 -1.06 -9.25
N ASN A 7 30.90 -1.80 -10.34
CA ASN A 7 29.79 -2.72 -10.49
C ASN A 7 30.03 -3.87 -9.54
N TRP A 8 29.09 -4.13 -8.63
CA TRP A 8 29.19 -5.22 -7.68
C TRP A 8 29.13 -6.55 -8.43
N GLN A 9 30.22 -7.32 -8.40
CA GLN A 9 30.26 -8.67 -8.97
C GLN A 9 29.59 -9.64 -8.00
N VAL A 10 28.45 -10.19 -8.42
CA VAL A 10 27.67 -11.15 -7.61
C VAL A 10 28.17 -12.58 -7.84
N MET A 11 28.66 -12.87 -9.05
CA MET A 11 29.24 -14.16 -9.42
C MET A 11 30.22 -13.95 -10.56
N ASN A 12 31.10 -14.93 -10.85
CA ASN A 12 32.06 -14.82 -11.95
C ASN A 12 31.37 -14.45 -13.27
N GLY A 13 31.61 -13.24 -13.77
CA GLY A 13 31.03 -12.71 -15.00
C GLY A 13 29.62 -12.10 -14.86
N VAL A 14 29.07 -12.00 -13.65
CA VAL A 14 27.75 -11.39 -13.39
C VAL A 14 27.93 -10.13 -12.54
N GLU A 15 27.75 -8.98 -13.19
CA GLU A 15 27.79 -7.65 -12.60
C GLU A 15 26.38 -7.09 -12.42
N VAL A 16 26.10 -6.56 -11.23
CA VAL A 16 24.86 -5.80 -11.01
C VAL A 16 25.07 -4.37 -11.49
N PRO A 17 24.19 -3.84 -12.35
CA PRO A 17 24.25 -2.44 -12.77
C PRO A 17 24.19 -1.53 -11.54
N PRO A 18 25.03 -0.49 -11.48
CA PRO A 18 25.09 0.39 -10.32
C PRO A 18 23.79 1.20 -10.26
N LEU A 19 23.35 1.50 -9.05
CA LEU A 19 22.18 2.34 -8.83
C LEU A 19 22.47 3.76 -9.33
N ARG A 20 21.60 4.28 -10.20
CA ARG A 20 21.78 5.60 -10.84
C ARG A 20 21.10 6.69 -10.04
N ASN A 21 21.53 7.95 -10.26
CA ASN A 21 20.97 9.10 -9.56
C ASN A 21 19.46 9.23 -9.82
N PHE A 22 18.69 9.50 -8.76
CA PHE A 22 17.23 9.67 -8.85
C PHE A 22 16.81 10.85 -9.73
N HIS A 23 17.58 11.94 -9.73
CA HIS A 23 17.31 13.10 -10.58
C HIS A 23 17.40 12.74 -12.06
N GLU A 24 18.43 11.97 -12.46
CA GLU A 24 18.57 11.46 -13.82
C GLU A 24 17.48 10.44 -14.19
N PHE A 25 16.98 9.68 -13.20
CA PHE A 25 15.98 8.65 -13.42
C PHE A 25 14.55 9.20 -13.63
N LEU A 26 14.12 10.20 -12.86
CA LEU A 26 12.74 10.71 -12.91
C LEU A 26 12.59 12.16 -13.40
N LEU A 27 13.60 13.00 -13.23
CA LEU A 27 13.49 14.44 -13.47
C LEU A 27 14.15 14.89 -14.79
N GLU A 28 15.02 14.06 -15.37
CA GLU A 28 15.67 14.35 -16.65
C GLU A 28 14.70 14.10 -17.82
N THR A 29 14.44 15.15 -18.61
CA THR A 29 13.37 15.14 -19.62
C THR A 29 13.83 14.64 -20.99
N ASP A 30 15.14 14.66 -21.25
CA ASP A 30 15.74 14.37 -22.57
C ASP A 30 15.55 12.92 -23.03
N ARG A 31 15.19 12.02 -22.11
CA ARG A 31 15.00 10.59 -22.39
C ARG A 31 13.54 10.22 -22.70
N TYR A 32 12.61 11.13 -22.45
CA TYR A 32 11.17 10.99 -22.70
C TYR A 32 10.71 11.77 -23.95
N GLU A 33 11.63 12.01 -24.89
CA GLU A 33 11.31 12.60 -26.18
C GLU A 33 10.20 11.82 -26.90
N ARG A 34 9.36 12.55 -27.65
CA ARG A 34 8.29 11.95 -28.47
C ARG A 34 8.85 10.90 -29.42
N PRO A 35 8.15 9.76 -29.60
CA PRO A 35 8.61 8.70 -30.49
C PRO A 35 8.79 9.26 -31.91
N PRO A 36 9.94 9.00 -32.57
CA PRO A 36 10.10 9.35 -33.97
C PRO A 36 9.20 8.43 -34.81
N PHE A 37 8.12 8.97 -35.38
CA PHE A 37 7.17 8.23 -36.21
C PHE A 37 7.78 7.65 -37.50
N ASN A 38 8.99 8.08 -37.86
CA ASN A 38 9.70 7.68 -39.08
C ASN A 38 10.80 6.63 -38.85
N ASP A 39 11.20 6.35 -37.59
CA ASP A 39 12.28 5.40 -37.28
C ASP A 39 12.02 4.61 -35.99
N PHE A 40 11.17 3.59 -36.12
CA PHE A 40 10.82 2.69 -35.03
C PHE A 40 12.02 1.88 -34.51
N LYS A 41 13.02 1.58 -35.35
CA LYS A 41 14.20 0.81 -34.95
C LYS A 41 15.06 1.62 -33.98
N LYS A 42 15.29 2.89 -34.28
CA LYS A 42 16.00 3.81 -33.38
C LYS A 42 15.24 4.02 -32.07
N TRP A 43 13.92 4.12 -32.14
CA TRP A 43 13.08 4.25 -30.94
C TRP A 43 13.17 3.02 -30.03
N ASN A 44 13.05 1.81 -30.60
CA ASN A 44 13.20 0.57 -29.85
C ASN A 44 14.57 0.48 -29.15
N ASN A 45 15.65 0.83 -29.86
CA ASN A 45 17.00 0.83 -29.27
C ASN A 45 17.14 1.84 -28.12
N ARG A 46 16.51 3.01 -28.22
CA ARG A 46 16.45 3.99 -27.12
C ARG A 46 15.72 3.42 -25.90
N ILE A 47 14.58 2.75 -26.09
CA ILE A 47 13.82 2.11 -25.00
C ILE A 47 14.68 1.06 -24.30
N ILE A 48 15.25 0.11 -25.05
CA ILE A 48 16.05 -0.98 -24.49
C ILE A 48 17.27 -0.43 -23.75
N SER A 49 17.94 0.58 -24.32
CA SER A 49 19.08 1.23 -23.68
C SER A 49 18.69 1.91 -22.36
N ASN A 50 17.56 2.62 -22.31
CA ASN A 50 17.06 3.22 -21.08
C ASN A 50 16.66 2.18 -20.03
N LEU A 51 16.03 1.08 -20.45
CA LEU A 51 15.64 -0.03 -19.55
C LEU A 51 16.86 -0.69 -18.91
N LEU A 52 17.89 -0.98 -19.69
CA LEU A 52 19.14 -1.58 -19.18
C LEU A 52 19.94 -0.59 -18.32
N TYR A 53 19.98 0.68 -18.71
CA TYR A 53 20.73 1.71 -17.99
C TYR A 53 20.19 1.96 -16.57
N PHE A 54 18.87 1.97 -16.41
CA PHE A 54 18.19 2.20 -15.11
C PHE A 54 17.61 0.92 -14.49
N GLN A 55 18.07 -0.26 -14.91
CA GLN A 55 17.53 -1.55 -14.47
C GLN A 55 17.36 -1.63 -12.94
N THR A 56 18.41 -1.32 -12.18
CA THR A 56 18.40 -1.35 -10.71
C THR A 56 17.41 -0.33 -10.11
N ASN A 57 17.26 0.85 -10.72
CA ASN A 57 16.30 1.88 -10.29
C ASN A 57 14.84 1.43 -10.53
N TYR A 58 14.56 0.74 -11.65
CA TYR A 58 13.24 0.16 -11.90
C TYR A 58 12.88 -0.91 -10.89
N PHE A 59 13.81 -1.85 -10.60
CA PHE A 59 13.60 -2.86 -9.58
C PHE A 59 13.35 -2.25 -8.20
N LEU A 60 14.16 -1.26 -7.81
CA LEU A 60 13.96 -0.56 -6.55
C LEU A 60 12.58 0.11 -6.50
N THR A 61 12.17 0.80 -7.57
CA THR A 61 10.87 1.48 -7.64
C THR A 61 9.71 0.49 -7.51
N ILE A 62 9.79 -0.66 -8.18
CA ILE A 62 8.77 -1.72 -8.09
C ILE A 62 8.72 -2.29 -6.67
N ILE A 63 9.88 -2.58 -6.06
CA ILE A 63 9.96 -3.10 -4.69
C ILE A 63 9.38 -2.09 -3.71
N THR A 64 9.77 -0.81 -3.81
CA THR A 64 9.23 0.25 -2.96
C THR A 64 7.73 0.40 -3.14
N GLY A 65 7.23 0.41 -4.38
CA GLY A 65 5.79 0.46 -4.65
C GLY A 65 5.03 -0.73 -4.07
N PHE A 66 5.58 -1.94 -4.21
CA PHE A 66 5.02 -3.17 -3.66
C PHE A 66 5.00 -3.15 -2.12
N LEU A 67 6.08 -2.70 -1.48
CA LEU A 67 6.15 -2.56 -0.02
C LEU A 67 5.15 -1.53 0.48
N LEU A 68 5.05 -0.35 -0.16
CA LEU A 68 4.06 0.66 0.19
C LEU A 68 2.63 0.13 0.04
N HIS A 69 2.35 -0.58 -1.05
CA HIS A 69 1.04 -1.19 -1.27
C HIS A 69 0.72 -2.26 -0.21
N THR A 70 1.70 -3.10 0.14
CA THR A 70 1.56 -4.13 1.17
C THR A 70 1.32 -3.53 2.55
N LEU A 71 2.06 -2.46 2.90
CA LEU A 71 1.86 -1.72 4.15
C LEU A 71 0.48 -1.05 4.19
N TYR A 72 0.02 -0.50 3.07
CA TYR A 72 -1.31 0.10 2.99
C TYR A 72 -2.42 -0.95 3.10
N SER A 73 -2.29 -2.08 2.39
CA SER A 73 -3.24 -3.20 2.47
C SER A 73 -3.28 -3.84 3.87
N SER A 74 -2.16 -3.81 4.62
CA SER A 74 -2.13 -4.29 6.01
C SER A 74 -3.05 -3.46 6.94
N GLN A 75 -3.34 -2.20 6.59
CA GLN A 75 -4.25 -1.36 7.36
C GLN A 75 -5.69 -1.90 7.33
N ASP A 76 -6.11 -2.54 6.23
CA ASP A 76 -7.45 -3.12 6.10
C ASP A 76 -7.67 -4.24 7.12
N ILE A 77 -6.64 -5.05 7.40
CA ILE A 77 -6.73 -6.10 8.43
C ILE A 77 -6.94 -5.48 9.81
N PHE A 78 -6.19 -4.42 10.14
CA PHE A 78 -6.30 -3.76 11.43
C PHE A 78 -7.66 -3.07 11.63
N ILE A 79 -8.13 -2.33 10.61
CA ILE A 79 -9.42 -1.64 10.63
C ILE A 79 -10.58 -2.65 10.68
N GLY A 80 -10.51 -3.72 9.89
CA GLY A 80 -11.50 -4.80 9.90
C GLY A 80 -11.60 -5.47 11.27
N LEU A 81 -10.48 -5.70 11.95
CA LEU A 81 -10.46 -6.31 13.28
C LEU A 81 -11.09 -5.41 14.34
N ILE A 82 -10.79 -4.10 14.31
CA ILE A 82 -11.44 -3.12 15.18
C ILE A 82 -12.95 -3.11 14.94
N ALA A 83 -13.39 -3.16 13.69
CA ALA A 83 -14.81 -3.19 13.35
C ALA A 83 -15.50 -4.44 13.91
N VAL A 84 -14.93 -5.63 13.74
CA VAL A 84 -15.46 -6.89 14.30
C VAL A 84 -15.54 -6.81 15.83
N VAL A 85 -14.47 -6.38 16.50
CA VAL A 85 -14.45 -6.23 17.97
C VAL A 85 -15.50 -5.23 18.45
N SER A 86 -15.68 -4.11 17.75
CA SER A 86 -16.67 -3.09 18.11
C SER A 86 -18.11 -3.61 18.03
N VAL A 87 -18.44 -4.41 17.02
CA VAL A 87 -19.74 -5.07 16.89
C VAL A 87 -19.94 -6.09 18.00
N VAL A 88 -18.96 -6.96 18.26
CA VAL A 88 -19.03 -7.95 19.35
C VAL A 88 -19.20 -7.27 20.70
N ALA A 89 -18.45 -6.20 20.99
CA ALA A 89 -18.58 -5.42 22.22
C ALA A 89 -19.99 -4.80 22.35
N THR A 90 -20.55 -4.29 21.25
CA THR A 90 -21.91 -3.74 21.23
C THR A 90 -22.96 -4.83 21.49
N LEU A 91 -22.78 -6.03 20.95
CA LEU A 91 -23.67 -7.17 21.21
C LEU A 91 -23.58 -7.63 22.68
N ILE A 92 -22.37 -7.73 23.24
CA ILE A 92 -22.17 -8.05 24.66
C ILE A 92 -22.84 -6.99 25.53
N PHE A 93 -22.65 -5.70 25.21
CA PHE A 93 -23.31 -4.60 25.91
C PHE A 93 -24.84 -4.68 25.81
N ALA A 94 -25.39 -5.04 24.65
CA ALA A 94 -26.82 -5.17 24.41
C ALA A 94 -27.45 -6.37 25.13
N VAL A 95 -26.73 -7.49 25.25
CA VAL A 95 -27.24 -8.72 25.87
C VAL A 95 -26.91 -8.81 27.36
N SER A 96 -25.92 -8.06 27.86
CA SER A 96 -25.54 -8.10 29.27
C SER A 96 -26.71 -7.78 30.20
N ALA A 97 -26.83 -8.60 31.25
CA ALA A 97 -27.80 -8.47 32.33
C ALA A 97 -27.24 -7.68 33.53
N ASP A 98 -26.01 -7.18 33.45
CA ASP A 98 -25.35 -6.47 34.54
C ASP A 98 -26.14 -5.20 34.92
N ALA A 99 -26.37 -5.00 36.22
CA ALA A 99 -27.19 -3.90 36.70
C ALA A 99 -26.65 -2.52 36.29
N ASN A 100 -25.32 -2.35 36.24
CA ASN A 100 -24.67 -1.11 35.81
C ASN A 100 -24.87 -0.85 34.30
N ILE A 101 -24.72 -1.88 33.47
CA ILE A 101 -24.90 -1.79 32.01
C ILE A 101 -26.37 -1.54 31.67
N LYS A 102 -27.27 -2.21 32.38
CA LYS A 102 -28.71 -2.03 32.25
C LYS A 102 -29.13 -0.62 32.63
N LYS A 103 -28.63 -0.10 33.76
CA LYS A 103 -28.89 1.27 34.23
C LYS A 103 -28.44 2.31 33.21
N MET A 104 -27.24 2.18 32.66
CA MET A 104 -26.72 3.10 31.65
C MET A 104 -27.59 3.13 30.38
N ARG A 105 -28.14 1.97 30.00
CA ARG A 105 -29.09 1.83 28.87
C ARG A 105 -30.42 2.54 29.11
N THR A 106 -30.97 2.41 30.31
CA THR A 106 -32.27 2.98 30.68
C THR A 106 -32.20 4.46 31.03
N ASP A 107 -31.10 4.92 31.63
CA ASP A 107 -30.92 6.32 32.04
C ASP A 107 -30.63 7.21 30.82
N HIS A 108 -29.94 6.67 29.80
CA HIS A 108 -29.57 7.40 28.59
C HIS A 108 -29.90 6.61 27.30
N PRO A 109 -31.20 6.46 26.97
CA PRO A 109 -31.64 5.65 25.83
C PRO A 109 -31.20 6.23 24.49
N LEU A 110 -31.21 7.56 24.33
CA LEU A 110 -30.77 8.21 23.09
C LEU A 110 -29.27 8.06 22.85
N VAL A 111 -28.46 8.16 23.90
CA VAL A 111 -26.99 7.98 23.81
C VAL A 111 -26.68 6.53 23.43
N THR A 112 -27.38 5.57 24.02
CA THR A 112 -27.23 4.16 23.67
C THR A 112 -27.59 3.89 22.22
N LEU A 113 -28.75 4.38 21.77
CA LEU A 113 -29.19 4.21 20.39
C LEU A 113 -28.21 4.85 19.41
N GLY A 114 -27.75 6.07 19.71
CA GLY A 114 -26.74 6.76 18.92
C GLY A 114 -25.42 5.99 18.83
N GLY A 115 -24.97 5.39 19.93
CA GLY A 115 -23.77 4.54 19.95
C GLY A 115 -23.92 3.30 19.06
N ILE A 116 -25.06 2.61 19.13
CA ILE A 116 -25.33 1.44 18.27
C ILE A 116 -25.37 1.83 16.79
N ILE A 117 -26.06 2.93 16.45
CA ILE A 117 -26.13 3.44 15.08
C ILE A 117 -24.72 3.82 14.58
N LEU A 118 -23.90 4.45 15.43
CA LEU A 118 -22.53 4.82 15.09
C LEU A 118 -21.67 3.58 14.80
N VAL A 119 -21.72 2.56 15.66
CA VAL A 119 -20.99 1.30 15.43
C VAL A 119 -21.47 0.60 14.16
N ALA A 120 -22.79 0.58 13.91
CA ALA A 120 -23.35 0.00 12.69
C ALA A 120 -22.90 0.78 11.44
N TYR A 121 -22.93 2.11 11.48
CA TYR A 121 -22.45 2.95 10.38
C TYR A 121 -20.95 2.75 10.14
N PHE A 122 -20.14 2.74 11.20
CA PHE A 122 -18.71 2.46 11.12
C PHE A 122 -18.45 1.10 10.47
N PHE A 123 -19.13 0.05 10.93
CA PHE A 123 -19.02 -1.30 10.36
C PHE A 123 -19.36 -1.35 8.87
N ILE A 124 -20.46 -0.70 8.45
CA ILE A 124 -20.84 -0.62 7.03
C ILE A 124 -19.78 0.16 6.23
N SER A 125 -19.25 1.25 6.78
CA SER A 125 -18.25 2.08 6.08
C SER A 125 -16.93 1.35 5.82
N VAL A 126 -16.58 0.37 6.66
CA VAL A 126 -15.34 -0.44 6.54
C VAL A 126 -15.64 -1.88 6.14
N PHE A 127 -16.80 -2.14 5.53
CA PHE A 127 -17.25 -3.49 5.20
C PHE A 127 -16.24 -4.28 4.35
N GLN A 128 -15.56 -3.62 3.40
CA GLN A 128 -14.50 -4.26 2.61
C GLN A 128 -13.35 -4.77 3.49
N SER A 129 -12.89 -3.95 4.44
CA SER A 129 -11.84 -4.32 5.40
C SER A 129 -12.29 -5.47 6.32
N VAL A 130 -13.58 -5.54 6.67
CA VAL A 130 -14.15 -6.70 7.40
C VAL A 130 -14.11 -7.97 6.57
N LEU A 131 -14.44 -7.91 5.27
CA LEU A 131 -14.34 -9.07 4.38
C LEU A 131 -12.89 -9.58 4.30
N VAL A 132 -11.92 -8.67 4.24
CA VAL A 132 -10.50 -9.06 4.27
C VAL A 132 -10.19 -9.84 5.55
N VAL A 133 -10.63 -9.39 6.73
CA VAL A 133 -10.37 -10.12 7.98
C VAL A 133 -11.09 -11.47 8.07
N LEU A 134 -12.31 -11.58 7.54
CA LEU A 134 -13.09 -12.82 7.60
C LEU A 134 -12.60 -13.90 6.63
N PHE A 135 -11.99 -13.50 5.50
CA PHE A 135 -11.60 -14.40 4.42
C PHE A 135 -10.09 -14.46 4.15
N ALA A 136 -9.27 -13.65 4.84
CA ALA A 136 -7.81 -13.78 4.85
C ALA A 136 -7.36 -14.96 5.71
#